data_AF-A0A969SI14-F1
#
_entry.id   AF-A0A969SI14-F1
#
_cell.length_a   1.000
_cell.length_b   1.000
_cell.length_c   1.000
_cell.angle_alpha   90.00
_cell.angle_beta   90.00
_cell.angle_gamma   90.00
#
_symmetry.space_group_name_H-M   'P 1'
#
loop_
_entity.id
_entity.type
_entity.pdbx_description
1 polymer ?
#
loop_
_entity_poly.entity_id
_entity_poly.type
_entity_poly.pdbx_seq_one_letter_code
_entity_poly.pdbx_strand_id
1 'polypeptide(L)'
;MPVRHFERRLWIYAVLLALPGVVSVVLWSLAAGRPEWQRWLVLIPGLSVPLFLLLALRRWVRHPLRTLTNQIAGMREGDFSIRVRGGNEADALGELVRELNALGDHFREHRLEGVETAALLRTVMEEISVAVFAFD
;
A
#
# COMPACT_ATOMS: atom_id res chain seq x y z
N MET A 1 -7.49 -6.32 14.24
CA MET A 1 -6.35 -6.60 13.32
C MET A 1 -6.81 -7.50 12.15
N PRO A 2 -7.17 -6.96 10.96
CA PRO A 2 -7.80 -7.75 9.88
C PRO A 2 -6.89 -8.10 8.67
N VAL A 3 -5.72 -7.49 8.51
CA VAL A 3 -4.89 -7.54 7.28
C VAL A 3 -4.33 -8.92 6.90
N ARG A 4 -4.20 -9.88 7.84
CA ARG A 4 -3.68 -11.23 7.56
C ARG A 4 -4.57 -12.04 6.61
N HIS A 5 -5.83 -11.65 6.43
CA HIS A 5 -6.77 -12.38 5.58
C HIS A 5 -6.57 -12.08 4.10
N PHE A 6 -6.20 -10.84 3.74
CA PHE A 6 -6.05 -10.43 2.35
C PHE A 6 -4.81 -11.08 1.71
N GLU A 7 -3.64 -11.00 2.36
CA GLU A 7 -2.40 -11.63 1.86
C GLU A 7 -2.56 -13.15 1.75
N ARG A 8 -3.27 -13.78 2.71
CA ARG A 8 -3.57 -15.22 2.70
C ARG A 8 -4.52 -15.59 1.56
N ARG A 9 -5.58 -14.83 1.33
CA ARG A 9 -6.54 -15.06 0.23
C ARG A 9 -5.87 -14.89 -1.13
N LEU A 10 -5.09 -13.82 -1.31
CA LEU A 10 -4.31 -13.60 -2.54
C LEU A 10 -3.36 -14.77 -2.79
N TRP A 11 -2.72 -15.30 -1.75
CA TRP A 11 -1.87 -16.49 -1.86
C TRP A 11 -2.63 -17.74 -2.27
N ILE A 12 -3.78 -18.00 -1.62
CA ILE A 12 -4.61 -19.15 -1.93
C ILE A 12 -5.07 -19.07 -3.39
N TYR A 13 -5.57 -17.93 -3.85
CA TYR A 13 -6.01 -17.78 -5.24
C TYR A 13 -4.86 -17.90 -6.24
N ALA A 14 -3.69 -17.33 -5.95
CA ALA A 14 -2.55 -17.42 -6.84
C ALA A 14 -2.01 -18.86 -6.94
N VAL A 15 -2.00 -19.61 -5.84
CA VAL A 15 -1.66 -21.04 -5.84
C VAL A 15 -2.72 -21.85 -6.57
N LEU A 16 -4.00 -21.56 -6.36
CA LEU A 16 -5.12 -22.23 -7.02
C LEU A 16 -5.07 -22.04 -8.54
N LEU A 17 -4.65 -20.86 -9.01
CA LEU A 17 -4.48 -20.55 -10.43
C LEU A 17 -3.26 -21.27 -11.04
N ALA A 18 -2.16 -21.37 -10.30
CA ALA A 18 -0.93 -22.02 -10.77
C ALA A 18 -1.01 -23.57 -10.74
N LEU A 19 -1.76 -24.13 -9.78
CA LEU A 19 -1.92 -25.58 -9.57
C LEU A 19 -2.29 -26.36 -10.83
N PRO A 20 -3.36 -26.03 -11.57
CA PRO A 20 -3.77 -26.81 -12.74
C PRO A 20 -2.72 -26.79 -13.86
N GLY A 21 -1.99 -25.68 -14.02
CA GLY A 21 -0.89 -25.57 -14.98
C GLY A 21 0.27 -26.51 -14.63
N VAL A 22 0.69 -26.50 -13.36
CA VAL A 22 1.77 -27.38 -12.87
C VAL A 22 1.36 -28.85 -12.96
N VAL A 23 0.14 -29.19 -12.54
CA VAL A 23 -0.39 -30.56 -12.64
C VAL A 23 -0.43 -31.04 -14.09
N SER A 24 -0.86 -30.18 -15.02
CA SER A 24 -0.89 -30.53 -16.45
C SER A 24 0.51 -30.80 -17.01
N VAL A 25 1.51 -29.99 -16.65
CA VAL A 25 2.91 -30.18 -17.06
C VAL A 25 3.49 -31.47 -16.46
N VAL A 26 3.21 -31.75 -15.19
CA VAL A 26 3.68 -32.97 -14.52
C VAL A 26 3.03 -34.21 -15.13
N LEU A 27 1.72 -34.21 -15.34
CA LEU A 27 1.00 -35.32 -15.99
C LEU A 27 1.49 -35.55 -17.43
N TRP A 28 1.73 -34.48 -18.18
CA TRP A 28 2.32 -34.55 -19.52
C TRP A 28 3.74 -35.14 -19.51
N SER A 29 4.52 -34.88 -18.46
CA SER A 29 5.88 -35.42 -18.30
C SER A 29 5.90 -36.92 -17.95
N LEU A 30 4.90 -37.39 -17.20
CA LEU A 30 4.75 -38.79 -16.78
C LEU A 30 4.21 -39.70 -17.88
N ALA A 31 3.60 -39.13 -18.93
CA ALA A 31 3.16 -39.89 -20.09
C ALA A 31 4.36 -40.61 -20.77
N ALA A 32 4.19 -41.90 -21.05
CA ALA A 32 5.21 -42.75 -21.65
C ALA A 32 5.44 -42.37 -23.13
N GLY A 33 6.67 -42.57 -23.62
CA GLY A 33 7.02 -42.41 -25.05
C GLY A 33 7.70 -41.09 -25.44
N ARG A 34 8.27 -40.34 -24.48
CA ARG A 34 8.93 -39.03 -24.74
C ARG A 34 10.44 -39.09 -24.46
N PRO A 35 11.28 -38.43 -25.28
CA PRO A 35 12.70 -38.28 -25.00
C PRO A 35 12.97 -37.53 -23.68
N GLU A 36 14.01 -37.91 -22.95
CA GLU A 36 14.35 -37.29 -21.65
C GLU A 36 14.63 -35.78 -21.77
N TRP A 37 15.32 -35.35 -22.83
CA TRP A 37 15.65 -33.93 -23.05
C TRP A 37 14.41 -33.03 -23.18
N GLN A 38 13.33 -33.52 -23.83
CA GLN A 38 12.06 -32.79 -23.95
C GLN A 38 11.34 -32.66 -22.61
N ARG A 39 11.46 -33.67 -21.72
CA ARG A 39 10.84 -33.62 -20.39
C ARG A 39 11.45 -32.50 -19.56
N TRP A 40 12.78 -32.42 -19.50
CA TRP A 40 13.49 -31.39 -18.74
C TRP A 40 13.26 -29.99 -19.32
N LEU A 41 13.19 -29.87 -20.65
CA LEU A 41 12.94 -28.59 -21.33
C LEU A 41 11.59 -27.96 -20.94
N VAL A 42 10.58 -28.78 -20.63
CA VAL A 42 9.23 -28.30 -20.27
C VAL A 42 9.03 -28.24 -18.75
N LEU A 43 9.57 -29.19 -17.99
CA LEU A 43 9.44 -29.23 -16.53
C LEU A 43 10.08 -28.02 -15.85
N ILE A 44 11.30 -27.66 -16.25
CA ILE A 44 12.06 -26.56 -15.63
C ILE A 44 11.31 -25.22 -15.76
N PRO A 45 10.92 -24.75 -16.97
CA PRO A 45 10.13 -23.52 -17.09
C PRO A 45 8.73 -23.67 -16.51
N GLY A 46 8.08 -24.83 -16.65
CA GLY A 46 6.73 -25.08 -16.13
C GLY A 46 6.62 -24.96 -14.61
N LEU A 47 7.69 -25.24 -13.86
CA LEU A 47 7.77 -25.03 -12.41
C LEU A 47 8.36 -23.67 -12.03
N SER A 48 9.40 -23.22 -12.73
CA SER A 48 10.13 -22.01 -12.35
C SER A 48 9.37 -20.72 -12.66
N VAL A 49 8.66 -20.64 -13.80
CA VAL A 49 7.88 -19.45 -14.20
C VAL A 49 6.76 -19.14 -13.20
N PRO A 50 5.85 -20.08 -12.83
CA PRO A 50 4.80 -19.77 -11.86
C PRO A 50 5.36 -19.47 -10.47
N LEU A 51 6.44 -20.15 -10.05
CA LEU A 51 7.10 -19.86 -8.77
C LEU A 51 7.68 -18.44 -8.75
N PHE A 52 8.37 -18.05 -9.83
CA PHE A 52 8.91 -16.71 -9.98
C PHE A 52 7.80 -15.65 -9.98
N LEU A 53 6.71 -15.89 -10.71
CA LEU A 53 5.56 -14.98 -10.76
C LEU A 53 4.92 -14.79 -9.38
N LEU A 54 4.77 -15.88 -8.60
CA LEU A 54 4.25 -15.83 -7.22
C LEU A 54 5.14 -15.00 -6.30
N LEU A 55 6.46 -15.15 -6.41
CA LEU A 55 7.43 -14.39 -5.63
C LEU A 55 7.45 -12.90 -6.02
N ALA A 56 7.37 -12.60 -7.32
CA ALA A 56 7.29 -11.24 -7.83
C ALA A 56 6.02 -10.53 -7.35
N LEU A 57 4.86 -11.19 -7.45
CA LEU A 57 3.56 -10.67 -6.99
C LEU A 57 3.58 -10.38 -5.48
N ARG A 58 4.20 -11.27 -4.68
CA ARG A 58 4.42 -11.04 -3.23
C ARG A 58 5.21 -9.77 -2.93
N ARG A 59 6.22 -9.46 -3.75
CA ARG A 59 7.07 -8.28 -3.53
C ARG A 59 6.35 -7.00 -3.95
N TRP A 60 5.62 -7.06 -5.06
CA TRP A 60 4.84 -5.93 -5.58
C TRP A 60 3.72 -5.47 -4.63
N VAL A 61 2.99 -6.38 -4.00
CA VAL A 61 1.87 -6.00 -3.13
C VAL A 61 2.32 -5.50 -1.75
N ARG A 62 3.45 -6.00 -1.23
CA ARG A 62 3.87 -5.67 0.15
C ARG A 62 4.52 -4.31 0.31
N HIS A 63 5.21 -3.82 -0.71
CA HIS A 63 5.93 -2.55 -0.62
C HIS A 63 5.02 -1.32 -0.51
N PRO A 64 3.94 -1.18 -1.32
CA PRO A 64 3.04 -0.02 -1.27
C PRO A 64 2.23 0.05 0.03
N LEU A 65 1.73 -1.09 0.53
CA LEU A 65 0.94 -1.15 1.76
C LEU A 65 1.74 -0.68 2.98
N ARG A 66 3.04 -0.99 3.01
CA ARG A 66 3.90 -0.57 4.12
C ARG A 66 4.12 0.94 4.13
N THR A 67 4.30 1.54 2.95
CA THR A 67 4.40 3.00 2.80
C THR A 67 3.11 3.70 3.23
N LEU A 68 1.94 3.19 2.83
CA LEU A 68 0.64 3.73 3.25
C LEU A 68 0.44 3.64 4.76
N THR A 69 0.84 2.52 5.38
CA THR A 69 0.73 2.34 6.84
C THR A 69 1.60 3.35 7.59
N ASN A 70 2.83 3.58 7.12
CA ASN A 70 3.74 4.55 7.71
C ASN A 70 3.21 5.99 7.56
N GLN A 71 2.61 6.33 6.41
CA GLN A 71 2.01 7.64 6.17
C GLN A 71 0.85 7.91 7.14
N ILE A 72 -0.06 6.95 7.32
CA ILE A 72 -1.20 7.08 8.26
C ILE A 72 -0.69 7.19 9.71
N ALA A 73 0.38 6.48 10.07
CA ALA A 73 1.02 6.63 11.37
C ALA A 73 1.57 8.05 11.57
N GLY A 74 2.23 8.63 10.57
CA GLY A 74 2.72 10.02 10.60
C GLY A 74 1.60 11.05 10.74
N MET A 75 0.47 10.86 10.04
CA MET A 75 -0.72 11.71 10.20
C MET A 75 -1.28 11.66 11.63
N ARG A 76 -1.25 10.49 12.28
CA ARG A 76 -1.67 10.35 13.68
C ARG A 76 -0.73 11.08 14.65
N GLU A 77 0.54 11.21 14.30
CA GLU A 77 1.55 11.94 15.08
C GLU A 77 1.60 13.44 14.73
N GLY A 78 0.75 13.91 13.80
CA GLY A 78 0.66 15.31 13.38
C GLY A 78 1.70 15.74 12.33
N ASP A 79 2.45 14.79 11.77
CA ASP A 79 3.39 15.04 10.67
C ASP A 79 2.67 14.91 9.31
N PHE A 80 2.09 16.02 8.87
CA PHE A 80 1.41 16.14 7.57
C PHE A 80 2.37 16.59 6.44
N SER A 81 3.68 16.65 6.70
CA SER A 81 4.66 17.10 5.70
C SER A 81 5.04 16.00 4.70
N ILE A 82 4.84 14.75 5.10
CA ILE A 82 5.19 13.57 4.31
C ILE A 82 4.16 13.41 3.17
N ARG A 83 4.63 13.19 1.95
CA ARG A 83 3.76 12.81 0.82
C ARG A 83 4.16 11.43 0.33
N VAL A 84 3.18 10.55 0.13
CA VAL A 84 3.47 9.27 -0.53
C VAL A 84 3.70 9.55 -2.01
N ARG A 85 4.91 9.28 -2.47
CA ARG A 85 5.24 9.14 -3.89
C ARG A 85 5.28 7.67 -4.23
N GLY A 86 4.51 7.25 -5.23
CA GLY A 86 4.56 5.88 -5.72
C GLY A 86 3.18 5.32 -6.04
N GLY A 87 3.01 4.95 -7.30
CA GLY A 87 1.77 4.43 -7.88
C GLY A 87 1.72 4.89 -9.32
N ASN A 88 1.53 3.96 -10.26
CA ASN A 88 1.18 4.35 -11.63
C ASN A 88 -0.19 5.04 -11.55
N GLU A 89 -0.37 6.23 -12.14
CA GLU A 89 -1.59 7.03 -11.96
C GLU A 89 -2.87 6.32 -12.42
N ALA A 90 -2.73 5.30 -13.25
CA ALA A 90 -3.82 4.48 -13.78
C ALA A 90 -4.15 3.23 -12.93
N ASP A 91 -3.46 2.98 -11.81
CA ASP A 91 -3.70 1.83 -10.93
C ASP A 91 -4.51 2.24 -9.69
N ALA A 92 -5.33 1.34 -9.15
CA ALA A 92 -6.17 1.57 -7.97
C ALA A 92 -5.36 2.01 -6.74
N LEU A 93 -4.11 1.57 -6.63
CA LEU A 93 -3.17 2.01 -5.61
C LEU A 93 -2.76 3.48 -5.78
N GLY A 94 -2.61 3.96 -7.02
CA GLY A 94 -2.33 5.36 -7.34
C GLY A 94 -3.51 6.27 -7.02
N GLU A 95 -4.74 5.82 -7.27
CA GLU A 95 -5.96 6.53 -6.86
C GLU A 95 -6.06 6.68 -5.33
N LEU A 96 -5.82 5.59 -4.59
CA LEU A 96 -5.78 5.63 -3.12
C LEU A 96 -4.70 6.59 -2.58
N VAL A 97 -3.53 6.62 -3.22
CA VAL A 97 -2.44 7.54 -2.84
C VAL A 97 -2.83 9.00 -3.07
N ARG A 98 -3.55 9.32 -4.15
CA ARG A 98 -4.06 10.67 -4.40
C ARG A 98 -5.06 11.10 -3.34
N GLU A 99 -6.00 10.23 -3.01
CA GLU A 99 -7.00 10.50 -1.97
C GLU A 99 -6.34 10.73 -0.61
N LEU A 100 -5.33 9.93 -0.28
CA LEU A 100 -4.57 10.07 0.97
C LEU A 100 -3.78 11.38 1.02
N ASN A 101 -3.19 11.81 -0.10
CA ASN A 101 -2.50 13.10 -0.17
C ASN A 101 -3.49 14.28 -0.03
N ALA A 102 -4.67 14.21 -0.67
CA ALA A 102 -5.71 15.22 -0.53
C ALA A 102 -6.23 15.35 0.91
N LEU A 103 -6.38 14.22 1.62
CA LEU A 103 -6.66 14.21 3.06
C LEU A 103 -5.57 14.91 3.88
N GLY A 104 -4.29 14.64 3.58
CA GLY A 104 -3.16 15.30 4.22
C GLY A 104 -3.17 16.82 4.02
N ASP A 105 -3.51 17.28 2.82
CA ASP A 105 -3.63 18.70 2.49
C ASP A 105 -4.78 19.37 3.28
N HIS A 106 -5.96 18.73 3.35
CA HIS A 106 -7.09 19.23 4.16
C HIS A 106 -6.75 19.36 5.65
N PHE A 107 -6.08 18.38 6.25
CA PHE A 107 -5.67 18.48 7.66
C PHE A 107 -4.64 19.59 7.88
N ARG A 108 -3.77 19.84 6.89
CA ARG A 108 -2.78 20.91 6.96
C ARG A 108 -3.43 22.29 6.86
N GLU A 109 -4.44 22.45 6.01
CA GLU A 109 -5.23 23.69 5.89
C GLU A 109 -6.00 24.01 7.18
N HIS A 110 -6.69 23.03 7.78
CA HIS A 110 -7.43 23.27 9.03
C HIS A 110 -6.53 23.62 10.23
N ARG A 111 -5.28 23.15 10.25
CA ARG A 111 -4.33 23.56 11.30
C ARG A 111 -3.88 25.02 11.12
N LEU A 112 -3.87 25.54 9.89
CA LEU A 112 -3.55 26.94 9.62
C LEU A 112 -4.70 27.85 10.08
N GLU A 113 -5.97 27.49 9.85
CA GLU A 113 -7.13 28.27 10.33
C GLU A 113 -7.16 28.40 11.86
N GLY A 114 -6.84 27.32 12.59
CA GLY A 114 -6.78 27.35 14.07
C GLY A 114 -5.61 28.17 14.62
N VAL A 115 -4.47 28.18 13.94
CA VAL A 115 -3.30 28.99 14.33
C VAL A 115 -3.49 30.46 13.94
N GLU A 116 -4.12 30.74 12.81
CA GLU A 116 -4.41 32.09 12.35
C GLU A 116 -5.45 32.77 13.24
N THR A 117 -6.47 32.04 13.70
CA THR A 117 -7.44 32.53 14.70
C THR A 117 -6.77 32.81 16.04
N ALA A 118 -5.88 31.93 16.51
CA ALA A 118 -5.11 32.16 17.74
C ALA A 118 -4.10 33.31 17.60
N ALA A 119 -3.51 33.50 16.42
CA ALA A 119 -2.59 34.58 16.12
C ALA A 119 -3.30 35.93 16.03
N LEU A 120 -4.45 36.00 15.35
CA LEU A 120 -5.33 37.18 15.33
C LEU A 120 -5.83 37.51 16.74
N LEU A 121 -6.25 36.52 17.52
CA LEU A 121 -6.64 36.73 18.91
C LEU A 121 -5.48 37.31 19.73
N ARG A 122 -4.26 36.80 19.55
CA ARG A 122 -3.06 37.31 20.22
C ARG A 122 -2.75 38.75 19.80
N THR A 123 -2.81 39.08 18.51
CA THR A 123 -2.61 40.46 18.03
C THR A 123 -3.67 41.40 18.58
N VAL A 124 -4.94 40.98 18.63
CA VAL A 124 -6.02 41.76 19.23
C VAL A 124 -5.82 41.91 20.74
N MET A 125 -5.38 40.87 21.45
CA MET A 125 -5.05 40.97 22.88
C MET A 125 -3.81 41.84 23.17
N GLU A 126 -2.82 41.89 22.25
CA GLU A 126 -1.65 42.76 22.36
C GLU A 126 -1.99 44.24 22.06
N GLU A 127 -2.96 44.51 21.18
CA GLU A 127 -3.41 45.86 20.83
C GLU A 127 -4.41 46.45 21.86
N ILE A 128 -5.20 45.60 22.52
CA ILE A 128 -6.16 46.04 23.54
C ILE A 128 -5.43 46.17 24.89
N SER A 129 -5.16 47.39 25.32
CA SER A 129 -4.67 47.75 26.66
C SER A 129 -5.76 47.61 27.75
N VAL A 130 -6.42 46.46 27.81
CA VAL A 130 -7.45 46.14 28.82
C VAL A 130 -7.07 44.85 29.52
N ALA A 131 -7.04 44.87 30.86
CA ALA A 131 -6.79 43.67 31.65
C ALA A 131 -7.99 42.70 31.53
N VAL A 132 -7.77 41.56 30.88
CA VAL A 132 -8.75 40.48 30.76
C VAL A 132 -8.47 39.44 31.84
N PHE A 133 -9.39 39.30 32.81
CA PHE A 133 -9.38 38.23 33.79
C PHE A 133 -10.37 37.14 33.35
N ALA A 134 -9.87 35.94 33.09
CA ALA A 134 -10.69 34.75 32.92
C ALA A 134 -10.69 33.97 34.25
N PHE A 135 -11.88 33.64 34.74
CA PHE A 135 -12.08 32.72 35.86
C PHE A 135 -12.79 31.46 35.35
N ASP A 136 -12.44 30.32 35.93
CA ASP A 136 -13.05 29.00 35.67
C ASP A 136 -14.50 28.92 36.16
#